data_AF-A0A497JKJ1-F1
#
_entry.id   AF-A0A497JKJ1-F1
#
_cell.length_a   1.000
_cell.length_b   1.000
_cell.length_c   1.000
_cell.angle_alpha   90.00
_cell.angle_beta   90.00
_cell.angle_gamma   90.00
#
_symmetry.space_group_name_H-M   'P 1'
#
loop_
_entity.id
_entity.type
_entity.pdbx_description
1 polymer ?
#
loop_
_entity_poly.entity_id
_entity_poly.type
_entity_poly.pdbx_seq_one_letter_code
_entity_poly.pdbx_strand_id
1 'polypeptide(L)'
;MKVLKKDFKNNVLEILPQSLEDLWHLEKIIQKGDLLKASTERKIKLEHESFKQKMFLEIEVLKTEFAPYEEALRVLGIIKEGRPKEFLEIGAEHTIS
;
A
#
# COMPACT_ATOMS: atom_id res chain seq x y z
N MET A 1 5.60 -16.47 -1.02
CA MET A 1 6.11 -15.09 -0.79
C MET A 1 7.51 -14.99 -1.35
N LYS A 2 7.82 -14.00 -2.18
CA LYS A 2 9.18 -13.76 -2.66
C LYS A 2 9.77 -12.50 -2.03
N VAL A 3 10.89 -12.65 -1.33
CA VAL A 3 11.63 -11.50 -0.81
C VAL A 3 12.56 -10.98 -1.90
N LEU A 4 12.38 -9.72 -2.29
CA LEU A 4 13.17 -9.06 -3.33
C LEU A 4 14.42 -8.40 -2.74
N LYS A 5 14.28 -7.77 -1.57
CA LYS A 5 15.38 -7.09 -0.88
C LYS A 5 15.22 -7.22 0.63
N LYS A 6 16.33 -7.45 1.33
CA LYS A 6 16.44 -7.42 2.79
C LYS A 6 17.53 -6.46 3.17
N ASP A 7 17.17 -5.31 3.75
CA ASP A 7 18.13 -4.35 4.29
C ASP A 7 17.83 -4.10 5.77
N PHE A 8 18.42 -4.94 6.63
CA PHE A 8 18.22 -4.84 8.07
C PHE A 8 18.91 -3.62 8.69
N LYS A 9 19.88 -3.01 7.99
CA LYS A 9 20.55 -1.79 8.47
C LYS A 9 19.60 -0.59 8.44
N ASN A 10 18.78 -0.50 7.39
CA ASN A 10 17.80 0.56 7.21
C ASN A 10 16.37 0.13 7.59
N ASN A 11 16.19 -1.09 8.13
CA ASN A 11 14.88 -1.68 8.46
C ASN A 11 13.91 -1.72 7.25
N VAL A 12 14.43 -2.04 6.07
CA VAL A 12 13.63 -2.13 4.83
C VAL A 12 13.53 -3.58 4.36
N LEU A 13 12.31 -4.01 4.08
CA LEU A 13 11.99 -5.32 3.53
C LEU A 13 11.10 -5.16 2.30
N GLU A 14 11.58 -5.58 1.13
CA GLU A 14 10.78 -5.55 -0.11
C GLU A 14 10.27 -6.95 -0.42
N ILE A 15 8.94 -7.10 -0.48
CA ILE A 15 8.26 -8.38 -0.64
C ILE A 15 7.33 -8.30 -1.85
N LEU A 16 7.34 -9.35 -2.66
CA LEU A 16 6.32 -9.61 -3.66
C LEU A 16 5.45 -10.78 -3.18
N PRO A 17 4.21 -10.54 -2.73
CA PRO A 17 3.25 -11.62 -2.47
C PRO A 17 2.90 -12.31 -3.78
N GLN A 18 2.82 -13.64 -3.76
CA GLN A 18 2.54 -14.48 -4.94
C GLN A 18 1.31 -15.39 -4.75
N SER A 19 0.78 -15.47 -3.53
CA SER A 19 -0.37 -16.29 -3.18
C SER A 19 -1.25 -15.61 -2.13
N LEU A 20 -2.50 -16.07 -2.01
CA LEU A 20 -3.45 -15.65 -0.98
C LEU A 20 -2.88 -15.83 0.44
N GLU A 21 -2.19 -16.94 0.66
CA GLU A 21 -1.54 -17.25 1.94
C GLU A 21 -0.46 -16.21 2.28
N ASP A 22 0.25 -15.66 1.30
CA ASP A 22 1.23 -14.60 1.55
C ASP A 22 0.57 -13.32 2.07
N LEU A 23 -0.60 -12.96 1.52
CA LEU A 23 -1.37 -11.79 1.96
C LEU A 23 -1.86 -11.97 3.40
N TRP A 24 -2.32 -13.17 3.74
CA TRP A 24 -2.68 -13.50 5.12
C TRP A 24 -1.49 -13.40 6.07
N HIS A 25 -0.31 -13.88 5.68
CA HIS A 25 0.90 -13.73 6.50
C HIS A 25 1.32 -12.26 6.64
N LEU A 26 1.25 -11.47 5.57
CA LEU A 26 1.60 -10.05 5.60
C LEU A 26 0.70 -9.26 6.56
N GLU A 27 -0.59 -9.59 6.64
CA GLU A 27 -1.50 -8.97 7.63
C GLU A 27 -1.04 -9.17 9.07
N LYS A 28 -0.40 -10.30 9.39
CA LYS A 28 0.15 -10.59 10.73
C LYS A 28 1.51 -9.95 11.00
N ILE A 29 2.27 -9.67 9.93
CA ILE A 29 3.62 -9.10 10.03
C ILE A 29 3.54 -7.57 10.14
N ILE A 30 2.68 -6.94 9.34
CA ILE A 30 2.55 -5.49 9.28
C ILE A 30 1.86 -4.99 10.54
N GLN A 31 2.51 -4.05 11.23
CA GLN A 31 2.01 -3.48 12.47
C GLN A 31 1.64 -2.00 12.31
N LYS A 32 0.78 -1.53 13.21
CA LYS A 32 0.44 -0.11 13.30
C LYS A 32 1.72 0.70 13.57
N GLY A 33 1.94 1.75 12.78
CA GLY A 33 3.12 2.60 12.85
C GLY A 33 4.23 2.23 11.84
N ASP A 34 4.12 1.09 11.17
CA ASP A 34 5.06 0.74 10.09
C ASP A 34 4.89 1.69 8.89
N LEU A 35 5.98 1.91 8.15
CA LEU A 35 5.95 2.62 6.87
C LEU A 35 5.86 1.63 5.73
N LEU A 36 4.75 1.65 5.00
CA LEU A 36 4.51 0.78 3.86
C LEU A 36 4.61 1.56 2.54
N LYS A 37 5.42 1.03 1.61
CA LYS A 37 5.55 1.55 0.25
C LYS A 37 4.90 0.60 -0.73
N ALA A 38 3.94 1.08 -1.51
CA ALA A 38 3.32 0.28 -2.54
C ALA A 38 2.83 1.13 -3.72
N SER A 39 2.69 0.48 -4.87
CA SER A 39 2.01 1.08 -6.01
C SER A 39 0.51 0.79 -5.95
N THR A 40 -0.32 1.80 -6.09
CA THR A 40 -1.78 1.68 -6.20
C THR A 40 -2.28 2.43 -7.45
N GLU A 41 -3.51 2.15 -7.86
CA GLU A 41 -4.17 2.82 -8.98
C GLU A 41 -5.41 3.56 -8.47
N ARG A 42 -5.45 4.89 -8.66
CA ARG A 42 -6.62 5.70 -8.31
C ARG A 42 -7.34 6.14 -9.57
N LYS A 43 -8.66 5.99 -9.58
CA LYS A 43 -9.50 6.56 -10.64
C LYS A 43 -9.66 8.05 -10.38
N ILE A 44 -9.12 8.87 -11.26
CA ILE A 44 -9.30 10.32 -11.25
C ILE A 44 -10.48 10.64 -12.16
N LYS A 45 -11.47 11.37 -11.62
CA LYS A 45 -12.63 11.86 -12.39
C LYS A 45 -12.41 13.34 -12.66
N LEU A 46 -12.33 13.69 -13.94
CA LEU A 46 -12.45 15.05 -14.43
C LEU A 46 -13.87 15.24 -14.97
N GLU A 47 -14.24 16.50 -15.22
CA GLU A 47 -15.60 16.91 -15.59
C GLU A 47 -16.18 16.13 -16.78
N HIS A 48 -15.34 15.73 -17.75
CA HIS A 48 -15.76 15.04 -18.97
C HIS A 48 -15.03 13.70 -19.23
N GLU A 49 -14.09 13.29 -18.39
CA GLU A 49 -13.31 12.07 -18.58
C GLU A 49 -12.88 11.44 -17.25
N SER A 50 -12.70 10.12 -17.22
CA SER A 50 -12.08 9.45 -16.08
C SER A 50 -10.94 8.54 -16.54
N PHE A 51 -9.78 8.70 -15.91
CA PHE A 51 -8.61 7.86 -16.18
C PHE A 51 -8.10 7.22 -14.89
N LYS A 52 -7.35 6.12 -15.04
CA LYS A 52 -6.64 5.47 -13.93
C LYS A 52 -5.23 6.04 -13.85
N GLN A 53 -4.86 6.60 -12.71
CA GLN A 53 -3.52 7.06 -12.43
C GLN A 53 -2.81 6.07 -11.52
N LYS A 54 -1.70 5.49 -12.00
CA LYS A 54 -0.80 4.73 -11.14
C LYS A 54 -0.04 5.70 -10.24
N MET A 55 -0.03 5.41 -8.96
CA MET A 55 0.67 6.18 -7.94
C MET A 55 1.49 5.26 -7.05
N PHE A 56 2.57 5.80 -6.51
CA PHE A 56 3.40 5.14 -5.51
C PHE A 56 3.24 5.91 -4.20
N LEU A 57 2.78 5.23 -3.16
CA LEU A 57 2.50 5.84 -1.87
C LEU A 57 3.40 5.24 -0.80
N GLU A 58 3.88 6.10 0.10
CA GLU A 58 4.39 5.74 1.40
C GLU A 58 3.33 6.14 2.44
N ILE A 59 2.79 5.16 3.15
CA ILE A 59 1.79 5.36 4.19
C ILE A 59 2.32 4.90 5.55
N GLU A 60 1.94 5.59 6.61
CA GLU A 60 2.07 5.10 7.98
C GLU A 60 0.84 4.26 8.33
N VAL A 61 1.04 2.99 8.64
CA VAL A 61 -0.03 2.01 8.80
C VAL A 61 -0.86 2.32 10.05
N LEU A 62 -2.17 2.40 9.88
CA LEU A 62 -3.15 2.51 10.97
C LEU A 62 -3.79 1.16 11.28
N LYS A 63 -4.22 0.43 10.25
CA LYS A 63 -4.90 -0.87 10.35
C LYS A 63 -4.66 -1.72 9.10
N THR A 64 -4.53 -3.02 9.29
CA THR A 64 -4.54 -4.03 8.21
C THR A 64 -5.81 -4.88 8.29
N GLU A 65 -6.32 -5.30 7.13
CA GLU A 65 -7.48 -6.17 7.02
C GLU A 65 -7.31 -7.10 5.82
N PHE A 66 -7.28 -8.40 6.09
CA PHE A 66 -7.23 -9.42 5.05
C PHE A 66 -8.65 -9.78 4.60
N ALA A 67 -8.94 -9.60 3.31
CA ALA A 67 -10.22 -9.90 2.69
C ALA A 67 -10.09 -11.18 1.83
N PRO A 68 -10.36 -12.39 2.38
CA PRO A 68 -10.09 -13.65 1.69
C PRO A 68 -10.91 -13.85 0.41
N TYR A 69 -12.14 -13.32 0.37
CA TYR A 69 -13.02 -13.43 -0.79
C TYR A 69 -12.63 -12.51 -1.95
N GLU A 70 -11.93 -11.42 -1.64
CA GLU A 70 -11.45 -10.45 -2.62
C GLU A 70 -9.99 -10.70 -2.99
N GLU A 71 -9.38 -11.74 -2.39
CA GLU A 71 -7.97 -12.09 -2.52
C GLU A 71 -7.05 -10.88 -2.31
N ALA A 72 -7.40 -10.01 -1.35
CA ALA A 72 -6.78 -8.72 -1.16
C ALA A 72 -6.36 -8.49 0.31
N LEU A 73 -5.25 -7.77 0.49
CA LEU A 73 -4.83 -7.23 1.77
C LEU A 73 -5.06 -5.73 1.78
N ARG A 74 -6.01 -5.25 2.57
CA ARG A 74 -6.28 -3.83 2.73
C ARG A 74 -5.42 -3.26 3.84
N VAL A 75 -4.65 -2.24 3.52
CA VAL A 75 -3.81 -1.51 4.48
C VAL A 75 -4.29 -0.07 4.53
N LEU A 76 -4.97 0.28 5.61
CA LEU A 76 -5.34 1.66 5.92
C LEU A 76 -4.15 2.36 6.57
N GLY A 77 -3.82 3.54 6.07
CA GLY A 77 -2.75 4.37 6.65
C GLY A 77 -2.88 5.84 6.29
N ILE A 78 -1.98 6.64 6.87
CA ILE A 78 -1.84 8.07 6.60
C ILE A 78 -0.76 8.29 5.55
N ILE A 79 -1.06 9.02 4.48
CA ILE A 79 -0.07 9.34 3.43
C ILE A 79 1.04 10.22 4.01
N LYS A 80 2.28 9.73 3.98
CA LYS A 80 3.48 10.50 4.37
C LYS A 80 4.20 11.06 3.15
N GLU A 81 4.30 10.26 2.09
CA GLU A 81 4.91 10.67 0.82
C GLU A 81 4.29 9.90 -0.35
N GLY A 82 4.47 10.40 -1.57
CA GLY A 82 4.18 9.60 -2.76
C GLY A 82 4.48 10.32 -4.07
N ARG A 83 4.17 9.65 -5.19
CA ARG A 83 4.19 10.22 -6.54
C ARG A 83 3.01 9.74 -7.39
N PRO A 84 2.46 10.58 -8.28
CA PRO A 84 2.83 11.98 -8.55
C PRO A 84 2.24 12.96 -7.50
N LYS A 85 2.98 14.02 -7.17
CA LYS A 85 2.62 14.98 -6.09
C LYS A 85 1.32 15.74 -6.33
N GLU A 86 0.92 15.92 -7.59
CA GLU A 86 -0.27 16.67 -7.98
C GLU A 86 -1.59 16.03 -7.55
N PHE A 87 -1.62 14.70 -7.33
CA PHE A 87 -2.81 13.95 -6.91
C PHE A 87 -2.73 13.45 -5.45
N LEU A 88 -1.80 14.00 -4.67
CA LEU A 88 -1.50 13.54 -3.33
C LEU A 88 -1.91 14.54 -2.26
N GLU A 89 -2.67 14.02 -1.30
CA GLU A 89 -3.11 14.75 -0.12
C GLU A 89 -2.30 14.22 1.07
N ILE A 90 -1.14 14.84 1.32
CA ILE A 90 -0.27 14.45 2.44
C ILE A 90 -1.03 14.64 3.76
N GLY A 91 -0.98 13.63 4.62
CA GLY A 91 -1.72 13.60 5.89
C GLY A 91 -3.15 13.05 5.79
N ALA A 92 -3.67 12.80 4.59
CA ALA A 92 -4.97 12.15 4.42
C ALA A 92 -4.88 10.63 4.65
N GLU A 93 -6.01 10.04 5.03
CA GLU A 93 -6.17 8.59 5.12
C GLU A 93 -6.30 7.97 3.71
N HIS A 94 -5.62 6.85 3.50
CA HIS A 94 -5.69 6.09 2.27
C HIS A 94 -5.65 4.58 2.55
N THR A 95 -6.39 3.82 1.76
CA THR A 95 -6.34 2.35 1.81
C THR A 95 -5.63 1.83 0.57
N ILE A 96 -4.55 1.09 0.78
CA ILE A 96 -3.86 0.34 -0.27
C ILE A 96 -4.39 -1.09 -0.27
N SER A 97 -4.68 -1.63 -1.46
CA SER A 97 -5.17 -2.99 -1.69
C SER A 97 -4.40 -3.67 -2.79
#